data_AF-A0A1T3FH06-F1
#
_entry.id   AF-A0A1T3FH06-F1
#
_cell.length_a   1.000
_cell.length_b   1.000
_cell.length_c   1.000
_cell.angle_alpha   90.00
_cell.angle_beta   90.00
_cell.angle_gamma   90.00
#
_symmetry.space_group_name_H-M   'P 1'
#
loop_
_entity.id
_entity.type
_entity.pdbx_description
1 polymer ?
#
loop_
_entity_poly.entity_id
_entity_poly.type
_entity_poly.pdbx_seq_one_letter_code
_entity_poly.pdbx_strand_id
1 'polypeptide(L)'
;MSKLYFYLSIKTAAAFAALSLILSTVSCRSTETEQISGKAEIKINFKGSSFENISELGKQASSSKNIQNQNLIQHQEIKLNNNLSIVAELFPQNSTPEQQPIAGNTNKVIAATGPSLLPNDICYKLLVYDNNGNYVAERDYIRGKENDTAVTPALLLNGGQTYTFVAYCINTNTIASLPAVTNKNTLAGATLNDIAGNSDFMYFKSAPIQMEGGTNNYLDIVLKHMFSQITTTLDASQTGYKIHTIDAGITPHYNKANIQLTDGGITRNDPGNTPVSFTLPTGNDINLYPASVSNTSIVNNDVNNNGVFTITSLRLGIGNTTFQGASIVNKNIRFENLKIVPGVKYNLNISLVPIDTYLTYMGIPAARINGQIWMRYNAGVADMNLSTNNPDQAPLPGTLYGSFFFWGIKEPYSASNNTKKSGPAGAWNSGTNYAPVKNQTYDPCPTGYRVPTTNEWYKLLEYTTSENIGTWDAAPVDFGGTMGAGKVLRSKRNTSVQLTLPVAGILHGALHVDYRGYQGSYWTSTEDGGTNNNTHIFSFNPANPIPATSTSITDKSYNQFSLRCIAE
;
A
#
# COMPACT_ATOMS: atom_id res chain seq x y z
N MET A 1 -82.45 17.44 30.95
CA MET A 1 -82.57 18.34 29.78
C MET A 1 -81.95 17.61 28.60
N SER A 2 -82.51 17.46 27.41
CA SER A 2 -83.87 17.66 26.89
C SER A 2 -83.78 17.23 25.42
N LYS A 3 -84.71 16.37 24.95
CA LYS A 3 -85.16 16.25 23.55
C LYS A 3 -84.12 15.67 22.55
N LEU A 4 -84.44 14.85 21.55
CA LEU A 4 -85.71 14.57 20.91
C LEU A 4 -85.58 13.29 20.02
N TYR A 5 -86.53 12.35 20.15
CA TYR A 5 -87.29 11.60 19.12
C TYR A 5 -86.53 10.94 17.92
N PHE A 6 -86.82 9.70 17.49
CA PHE A 6 -88.11 9.31 16.90
C PHE A 6 -88.26 7.77 16.86
N TYR A 7 -89.48 7.32 17.18
CA TYR A 7 -90.06 5.99 16.94
C TYR A 7 -90.06 5.67 15.42
N LEU A 8 -90.23 4.48 14.86
CA LEU A 8 -91.34 3.54 14.96
C LEU A 8 -91.00 2.44 13.92
N SER A 9 -90.71 1.21 14.33
CA SER A 9 -91.62 0.06 14.29
C SER A 9 -92.07 -0.43 12.89
N ILE A 10 -91.64 -1.68 12.60
CA ILE A 10 -92.47 -2.81 12.15
C ILE A 10 -92.80 -2.94 10.65
N LYS A 11 -92.01 -3.82 10.02
CA LYS A 11 -92.33 -4.95 9.11
C LYS A 11 -93.72 -5.01 8.44
N THR A 12 -93.76 -5.23 7.11
CA THR A 12 -94.03 -6.53 6.42
C THR A 12 -94.61 -6.31 5.00
N ALA A 13 -94.14 -7.09 4.02
CA ALA A 13 -94.84 -7.64 2.83
C ALA A 13 -93.83 -7.78 1.67
N ALA A 14 -93.25 -8.96 1.43
CA ALA A 14 -93.77 -10.07 0.62
C ALA A 14 -93.48 -9.92 -0.89
N ALA A 15 -92.71 -10.90 -1.37
CA ALA A 15 -92.60 -11.42 -2.74
C ALA A 15 -91.92 -10.55 -3.82
N PHE A 16 -90.79 -11.04 -4.35
CA PHE A 16 -90.72 -11.44 -5.77
C PHE A 16 -89.46 -12.29 -6.04
N ALA A 17 -89.71 -13.42 -6.71
CA ALA A 17 -88.83 -14.11 -7.67
C ALA A 17 -87.44 -14.62 -7.25
N ALA A 18 -87.41 -15.95 -7.10
CA ALA A 18 -86.59 -16.87 -7.91
C ALA A 18 -85.05 -16.78 -7.88
N LEU A 19 -84.47 -17.92 -7.50
CA LEU A 19 -83.48 -18.72 -8.25
C LEU A 19 -82.18 -19.02 -7.47
N SER A 20 -81.88 -20.33 -7.40
CA SER A 20 -80.64 -20.99 -6.93
C SER A 20 -80.35 -20.93 -5.42
N LEU A 21 -80.58 -21.97 -4.61
CA LEU A 21 -79.88 -23.29 -4.57
C LEU A 21 -78.36 -23.03 -4.43
N ILE A 22 -77.67 -23.31 -3.31
CA ILE A 22 -77.33 -24.63 -2.76
C ILE A 22 -76.65 -24.46 -1.37
N LEU A 23 -77.07 -25.31 -0.42
CA LEU A 23 -76.39 -25.91 0.74
C LEU A 23 -75.14 -25.24 1.37
N SER A 24 -75.24 -24.90 2.66
CA SER A 24 -74.11 -24.88 3.60
C SER A 24 -74.30 -25.97 4.66
N THR A 25 -73.76 -27.16 4.39
CA THR A 25 -73.44 -28.13 5.43
C THR A 25 -72.13 -27.71 6.08
N VAL A 26 -72.18 -27.57 7.41
CA VAL A 26 -71.01 -27.36 8.26
C VAL A 26 -70.14 -28.62 8.21
N SER A 27 -68.98 -28.50 7.58
CA SER A 27 -67.91 -29.51 7.64
C SER A 27 -66.82 -29.04 8.58
N CYS A 28 -66.35 -29.96 9.43
CA CYS A 28 -65.18 -29.80 10.27
C CYS A 28 -63.99 -29.34 9.43
N ARG A 29 -63.38 -28.20 9.79
CA ARG A 29 -62.06 -27.85 9.29
C ARG A 29 -61.06 -28.15 10.41
N SER A 30 -60.48 -29.34 10.37
CA SER A 30 -59.17 -29.56 10.95
C SER A 30 -58.22 -28.52 10.36
N THR A 31 -57.51 -27.80 11.21
CA THR A 31 -56.34 -27.03 10.81
C THR A 31 -55.33 -28.00 10.22
N GLU A 32 -55.29 -28.09 8.90
CA GLU A 32 -54.15 -28.66 8.19
C GLU A 32 -52.96 -27.74 8.47
N THR A 33 -52.09 -28.13 9.41
CA THR A 33 -50.68 -27.82 9.27
C THR A 33 -50.23 -28.46 7.96
N GLU A 34 -49.92 -27.65 6.95
CA GLU A 34 -49.25 -28.12 5.74
C GLU A 34 -48.02 -28.92 6.16
N GLN A 35 -48.08 -30.25 6.00
CA GLN A 35 -46.88 -31.06 6.12
C GLN A 35 -46.01 -30.71 4.92
N ILE A 36 -44.92 -29.99 5.18
CA ILE A 36 -43.80 -29.76 4.27
C ILE A 36 -43.15 -31.12 3.98
N SER A 37 -43.79 -31.98 3.19
CA SER A 37 -43.36 -33.36 2.90
C SER A 37 -43.04 -33.50 1.41
N GLY A 38 -41.95 -34.18 1.10
CA GLY A 38 -41.44 -34.34 -0.28
C GLY A 38 -39.92 -34.32 -0.33
N LYS A 39 -39.34 -34.49 -1.53
CA LYS A 39 -37.90 -34.27 -1.74
C LYS A 39 -37.62 -32.77 -1.89
N ALA A 40 -36.52 -32.32 -1.32
CA ALA A 40 -36.03 -30.94 -1.37
C ALA A 40 -34.70 -30.93 -2.15
N GLU A 41 -34.67 -30.24 -3.30
CA GLU A 41 -33.44 -30.09 -4.07
C GLU A 41 -32.63 -28.90 -3.56
N ILE A 42 -31.34 -29.10 -3.33
CA ILE A 42 -30.41 -28.05 -2.92
C ILE A 42 -29.74 -27.43 -4.13
N LYS A 43 -29.87 -26.11 -4.29
CA LYS A 43 -29.16 -25.28 -5.27
C LYS A 43 -28.09 -24.47 -4.55
N ILE A 44 -26.84 -24.56 -5.01
CA ILE A 44 -25.75 -23.80 -4.38
C ILE A 44 -25.66 -22.42 -5.01
N ASN A 45 -25.54 -21.43 -4.14
CA ASN A 45 -25.26 -20.05 -4.48
C ASN A 45 -23.89 -19.68 -3.90
N PHE A 46 -22.85 -19.95 -4.67
CA PHE A 46 -21.49 -19.71 -4.21
C PHE A 46 -21.15 -18.21 -4.26
N LYS A 47 -21.15 -17.56 -3.09
CA LYS A 47 -20.97 -16.11 -2.97
C LYS A 47 -19.51 -15.67 -3.04
N GLY A 48 -18.56 -16.55 -2.74
CA GLY A 48 -17.14 -16.24 -2.78
C GLY A 48 -16.37 -16.78 -1.57
N SER A 49 -15.25 -16.15 -1.28
CA SER A 49 -14.45 -16.37 -0.09
C SER A 49 -14.15 -15.05 0.64
N SER A 50 -13.79 -15.14 1.91
CA SER A 50 -13.36 -13.99 2.70
C SER A 50 -12.17 -14.32 3.59
N PHE A 51 -11.27 -13.35 3.72
CA PHE A 51 -10.25 -13.34 4.77
C PHE A 51 -10.80 -12.66 6.02
N GLU A 52 -10.25 -13.00 7.17
CA GLU A 52 -10.56 -12.32 8.43
C GLU A 52 -10.09 -10.86 8.40
N ASN A 53 -10.89 -9.98 9.00
CA ASN A 53 -10.63 -8.54 9.07
C ASN A 53 -10.19 -8.14 10.48
N ILE A 54 -8.92 -7.77 10.65
CA ILE A 54 -8.37 -7.40 11.97
C ILE A 54 -9.13 -6.19 12.57
N SER A 55 -9.61 -5.26 11.73
CA SER A 55 -10.37 -4.10 12.21
C SER A 55 -11.73 -4.47 12.82
N GLU A 56 -12.28 -5.64 12.47
CA GLU A 56 -13.53 -6.17 13.04
C GLU A 56 -13.26 -7.02 14.29
N LEU A 57 -12.14 -7.75 14.35
CA LEU A 57 -11.68 -8.46 15.55
C LEU A 57 -11.48 -7.51 16.73
N GLY A 58 -10.92 -6.32 16.49
CA GLY A 58 -10.76 -5.27 17.51
C GLY A 58 -12.10 -4.72 18.02
N LYS A 59 -13.14 -4.68 17.18
CA LYS A 59 -14.49 -4.24 17.56
C LYS A 59 -15.25 -5.31 18.33
N GLN A 60 -15.12 -6.59 17.98
CA GLN A 60 -15.72 -7.71 18.72
C GLN A 60 -15.12 -7.90 20.12
N ALA A 61 -13.83 -7.56 20.31
CA ALA A 61 -13.20 -7.56 21.63
C ALA A 61 -13.57 -6.33 22.50
N SER A 62 -14.16 -5.28 21.92
CA SER A 62 -14.37 -3.97 22.57
C SER A 62 -15.68 -3.83 23.36
N SER A 63 -16.24 -4.91 23.90
CA SER A 63 -17.30 -4.81 24.93
C SER A 63 -16.76 -4.40 26.31
N SER A 64 -15.44 -4.19 26.46
CA SER A 64 -14.90 -3.48 27.62
C SER A 64 -13.53 -2.82 27.36
N LYS A 65 -13.47 -1.52 27.70
CA LYS A 65 -12.30 -0.62 27.80
C LYS A 65 -11.81 0.09 26.52
N ASN A 66 -11.99 1.41 26.55
CA ASN A 66 -11.28 2.44 25.78
C ASN A 66 -9.76 2.22 25.80
N ILE A 67 -9.14 1.81 24.69
CA ILE A 67 -7.72 2.05 24.40
C ILE A 67 -7.52 2.23 22.89
N GLN A 68 -6.93 3.39 22.56
CA GLN A 68 -6.12 3.80 21.41
C GLN A 68 -6.16 2.94 20.13
N ASN A 69 -6.40 3.62 18.99
CA ASN A 69 -6.11 3.15 17.64
C ASN A 69 -4.79 2.39 17.60
N GLN A 70 -4.84 1.05 17.53
CA GLN A 70 -3.66 0.26 17.25
C GLN A 70 -3.27 0.55 15.81
N ASN A 71 -2.07 1.13 15.60
CA ASN A 71 -1.46 1.12 14.27
C ASN A 71 -1.36 -0.34 13.82
N LEU A 72 -2.18 -0.72 12.83
CA LEU A 72 -2.18 -2.06 12.22
C LEU A 72 -0.91 -2.33 11.41
N ILE A 73 -0.11 -1.29 11.17
CA ILE A 73 1.18 -1.34 10.48
C ILE A 73 2.28 -1.64 11.50
N GLN A 74 2.97 -2.75 11.30
CA GLN A 74 4.14 -3.15 12.08
C GLN A 74 5.39 -2.75 11.32
N HIS A 75 6.16 -1.81 11.87
CA HIS A 75 7.32 -1.21 11.22
C HIS A 75 8.61 -1.60 11.96
N GLN A 76 9.64 -2.01 11.20
CA GLN A 76 10.99 -2.29 11.70
C GLN A 76 12.05 -1.77 10.74
N GLU A 77 13.15 -1.25 11.25
CA GLU A 77 14.30 -0.82 10.45
C GLU A 77 15.58 -1.51 10.95
N ILE A 78 16.37 -2.04 10.01
CA ILE A 78 17.66 -2.66 10.26
C ILE A 78 18.71 -1.99 9.38
N LYS A 79 19.75 -1.44 10.00
CA LYS A 79 20.90 -0.89 9.27
C LYS A 79 21.71 -2.03 8.62
N LEU A 80 21.82 -2.03 7.31
CA LEU A 80 22.53 -3.04 6.53
C LEU A 80 24.04 -2.76 6.51
N ASN A 81 24.42 -1.50 6.28
CA ASN A 81 25.80 -1.00 6.33
C ASN A 81 25.79 0.53 6.52
N ASN A 82 26.91 1.22 6.32
CA ASN A 82 26.97 2.68 6.44
C ASN A 82 26.15 3.45 5.38
N ASN A 83 25.73 2.78 4.32
CA ASN A 83 25.06 3.38 3.18
C ASN A 83 23.61 2.97 3.00
N LEU A 84 23.16 1.85 3.59
CA LEU A 84 21.83 1.28 3.37
C LEU A 84 21.22 0.80 4.69
N SER A 85 19.92 1.04 4.85
CA SER A 85 19.02 0.38 5.79
C SER A 85 18.02 -0.49 5.04
N ILE A 86 17.44 -1.48 5.72
CA ILE A 86 16.24 -2.19 5.27
C ILE A 86 15.10 -1.86 6.21
N VAL A 87 14.00 -1.40 5.65
CA VAL A 87 12.75 -1.12 6.35
C VAL A 87 11.76 -2.21 6.01
N ALA A 88 11.09 -2.79 7.01
CA ALA A 88 10.04 -3.77 6.85
C ALA A 88 8.73 -3.25 7.43
N GLU A 89 7.65 -3.38 6.64
CA GLU A 89 6.30 -2.98 7.02
C GLU A 89 5.32 -4.12 6.75
N LEU A 90 4.75 -4.69 7.81
CA LEU A 90 3.68 -5.69 7.74
C LEU A 90 2.34 -5.04 8.07
N PHE A 91 1.35 -5.17 7.20
CA PHE A 91 0.01 -4.63 7.41
C PHE A 91 -1.06 -5.45 6.68
N PRO A 92 -2.29 -5.57 7.22
CA PRO A 92 -3.36 -6.29 6.54
C PRO A 92 -3.77 -5.56 5.25
N GLN A 93 -4.05 -6.29 4.16
CA GLN A 93 -4.38 -5.64 2.88
C GLN A 93 -5.66 -4.78 2.94
N ASN A 94 -6.56 -5.07 3.88
CA ASN A 94 -7.78 -4.29 4.10
C ASN A 94 -7.58 -3.11 5.06
N SER A 95 -6.37 -2.85 5.60
CA SER A 95 -6.07 -1.57 6.24
C SER A 95 -5.63 -0.57 5.17
N THR A 96 -6.49 0.38 4.85
CA THR A 96 -6.00 1.63 4.29
C THR A 96 -5.03 2.26 5.29
N PRO A 97 -3.82 2.69 4.87
CA PRO A 97 -2.99 3.56 5.70
C PRO A 97 -3.79 4.83 5.99
N GLU A 98 -4.09 5.10 7.27
CA GLU A 98 -4.67 6.37 7.67
C GLU A 98 -3.71 7.50 7.26
N GLN A 99 -4.11 8.28 6.26
CA GLN A 99 -3.74 9.69 6.25
C GLN A 99 -4.20 10.25 7.60
N GLN A 100 -3.28 10.91 8.30
CA GLN A 100 -3.51 11.47 9.61
C GLN A 100 -4.84 12.25 9.67
N PRO A 101 -5.61 12.15 10.77
CA PRO A 101 -6.86 12.86 10.88
C PRO A 101 -6.59 14.36 10.96
N ILE A 102 -6.86 15.07 9.86
CA ILE A 102 -7.24 16.47 9.96
C ILE A 102 -8.59 16.46 10.69
N ALA A 103 -8.62 17.09 11.86
CA ALA A 103 -9.81 17.19 12.69
C ALA A 103 -11.01 17.70 11.88
N GLY A 104 -12.10 16.92 11.87
CA GLY A 104 -13.40 17.39 11.40
C GLY A 104 -13.96 16.65 10.19
N ASN A 105 -14.22 15.35 10.29
CA ASN A 105 -15.40 14.79 9.61
C ASN A 105 -15.86 13.48 10.26
N THR A 106 -16.85 13.58 11.13
CA THR A 106 -17.65 12.45 11.60
C THR A 106 -18.45 11.89 10.43
N ASN A 107 -18.38 10.57 10.21
CA ASN A 107 -19.15 9.76 9.24
C ASN A 107 -18.45 9.45 7.91
N LYS A 108 -17.39 8.64 7.95
CA LYS A 108 -17.15 7.61 6.93
C LYS A 108 -16.73 6.30 7.61
N VAL A 109 -17.72 5.53 8.04
CA VAL A 109 -17.53 4.08 8.22
C VAL A 109 -17.43 3.51 6.81
N ILE A 110 -16.22 3.32 6.32
CA ILE A 110 -16.00 2.65 5.03
C ILE A 110 -16.41 1.19 5.23
N ALA A 111 -17.39 0.74 4.44
CA ALA A 111 -17.95 -0.60 4.49
C ALA A 111 -16.86 -1.67 4.23
N ALA A 112 -16.96 -2.80 4.95
CA ALA A 112 -16.15 -3.97 4.70
C ALA A 112 -16.24 -4.38 3.22
N THR A 113 -15.09 -4.63 2.58
CA THR A 113 -15.03 -5.21 1.25
C THR A 113 -15.77 -6.54 1.27
N GLY A 114 -16.81 -6.68 0.44
CA GLY A 114 -17.59 -7.93 0.34
C GLY A 114 -16.74 -9.13 -0.09
N PRO A 115 -17.30 -10.36 -0.04
CA PRO A 115 -16.57 -11.58 -0.39
C PRO A 115 -15.90 -11.49 -1.76
N SER A 116 -14.65 -11.94 -1.86
CA SER A 116 -13.94 -12.05 -3.12
C SER A 116 -14.39 -13.28 -3.89
N LEU A 117 -14.56 -13.16 -5.20
CA LEU A 117 -14.88 -14.28 -6.07
C LEU A 117 -13.63 -15.16 -6.28
N LEU A 118 -13.63 -16.43 -5.87
CA LEU A 118 -12.59 -17.38 -6.33
C LEU A 118 -12.75 -17.63 -7.85
N PRO A 119 -11.69 -18.04 -8.55
CA PRO A 119 -11.79 -18.42 -9.97
C PRO A 119 -12.76 -19.58 -10.21
N ASN A 120 -13.32 -19.65 -11.41
CA ASN A 120 -14.06 -20.83 -11.87
C ASN A 120 -13.18 -22.10 -11.82
N ASP A 121 -13.84 -23.25 -11.81
CA ASP A 121 -13.22 -24.58 -11.79
C ASP A 121 -12.53 -24.98 -10.48
N ILE A 122 -12.55 -24.12 -9.45
CA ILE A 122 -12.13 -24.50 -8.11
C ILE A 122 -13.09 -25.54 -7.52
N CYS A 123 -12.51 -26.64 -7.03
CA CYS A 123 -13.24 -27.76 -6.45
C CYS A 123 -13.42 -27.57 -4.94
N TYR A 124 -14.59 -27.95 -4.42
CA TYR A 124 -14.88 -27.98 -2.99
C TYR A 124 -15.81 -29.15 -2.65
N LYS A 125 -15.74 -29.64 -1.42
CA LYS A 125 -16.64 -30.69 -0.91
C LYS A 125 -17.67 -30.08 0.02
N LEU A 126 -18.92 -30.52 -0.12
CA LEU A 126 -20.03 -30.23 0.78
C LEU A 126 -20.43 -31.51 1.52
N LEU A 127 -20.58 -31.44 2.84
CA LEU A 127 -21.13 -32.49 3.69
C LEU A 127 -22.43 -32.01 4.33
N VAL A 128 -23.38 -32.93 4.47
CA VAL A 128 -24.70 -32.70 5.05
C VAL A 128 -24.88 -33.56 6.29
N TYR A 129 -25.27 -32.91 7.38
CA TYR A 129 -25.60 -33.56 8.64
C TYR A 129 -27.04 -33.24 9.04
N ASP A 130 -27.74 -34.21 9.64
CA ASP A 130 -29.08 -33.99 10.19
C ASP A 130 -29.04 -33.12 11.46
N ASN A 131 -30.23 -32.85 12.03
CA ASN A 131 -30.37 -32.05 13.24
C ASN A 131 -29.68 -32.66 14.48
N ASN A 132 -29.42 -33.97 14.48
CA ASN A 132 -28.70 -34.67 15.55
C ASN A 132 -27.20 -34.74 15.27
N GLY A 133 -26.74 -34.19 14.15
CA GLY A 133 -25.35 -34.21 13.71
C GLY A 133 -24.93 -35.53 13.06
N ASN A 134 -25.85 -36.41 12.66
CA ASN A 134 -25.50 -37.62 11.92
C ASN A 134 -25.28 -37.32 10.45
N TYR A 135 -24.35 -38.03 9.82
CA TYR A 135 -24.09 -37.92 8.38
C TYR A 135 -25.29 -38.32 7.54
N VAL A 136 -25.58 -37.52 6.51
CA VAL A 136 -26.69 -37.76 5.57
C VAL A 136 -26.17 -37.95 4.15
N ALA A 137 -25.36 -37.02 3.66
CA ALA A 137 -24.89 -37.00 2.28
C ALA A 137 -23.61 -36.17 2.14
N GLU A 138 -22.94 -36.33 1.01
CA GLU A 138 -21.86 -35.43 0.58
C GLU A 138 -21.91 -35.20 -0.93
N ARG A 139 -21.25 -34.13 -1.37
CA ARG A 139 -21.21 -33.73 -2.77
C ARG A 139 -19.90 -33.02 -3.07
N ASP A 140 -19.22 -33.46 -4.12
CA ASP A 140 -18.13 -32.70 -4.71
C ASP A 140 -18.68 -31.75 -5.77
N TYR A 141 -18.27 -30.49 -5.65
CA TYR A 141 -18.69 -29.39 -6.50
C TYR A 141 -17.49 -28.78 -7.22
N ILE A 142 -17.77 -28.24 -8.40
CA ILE A 142 -16.84 -27.43 -9.18
C ILE A 142 -17.45 -26.04 -9.32
N ARG A 143 -16.68 -25.00 -8.96
CA ARG A 143 -17.17 -23.64 -8.97
C ARG A 143 -17.53 -23.16 -10.37
N GLY A 144 -18.73 -22.59 -10.52
CA GLY A 144 -19.33 -22.20 -11.79
C GLY A 144 -20.13 -23.32 -12.47
N LYS A 145 -20.14 -24.53 -11.90
CA LYS A 145 -20.84 -25.73 -12.39
C LYS A 145 -21.69 -26.38 -11.30
N GLU A 146 -22.05 -25.61 -10.27
CA GLU A 146 -22.75 -26.14 -9.10
C GLU A 146 -24.16 -26.65 -9.42
N ASN A 147 -24.82 -25.97 -10.35
CA ASN A 147 -26.20 -26.27 -10.75
C ASN A 147 -26.28 -26.95 -12.13
N ASP A 148 -25.14 -27.32 -12.72
CA ASP A 148 -25.05 -28.12 -13.94
C ASP A 148 -25.14 -29.60 -13.57
N THR A 149 -26.31 -30.21 -13.79
CA THR A 149 -26.57 -31.59 -13.40
C THR A 149 -25.83 -32.64 -14.24
N ALA A 150 -25.28 -32.26 -15.40
CA ALA A 150 -24.43 -33.15 -16.19
C ALA A 150 -23.04 -33.33 -15.57
N VAL A 151 -22.58 -32.33 -14.80
CA VAL A 151 -21.29 -32.34 -14.09
C VAL A 151 -21.47 -32.70 -12.62
N THR A 152 -22.49 -32.11 -11.99
CA THR A 152 -22.75 -32.19 -10.56
C THR A 152 -24.16 -32.72 -10.32
N PRO A 153 -24.34 -34.06 -10.15
CA PRO A 153 -25.67 -34.61 -9.86
C PRO A 153 -26.37 -33.96 -8.67
N ALA A 154 -27.69 -33.78 -8.81
CA ALA A 154 -28.53 -33.07 -7.85
C ALA A 154 -28.43 -33.64 -6.42
N LEU A 155 -28.44 -32.75 -5.42
CA LEU A 155 -28.47 -33.09 -4.01
C LEU A 155 -29.92 -33.02 -3.50
N LEU A 156 -30.51 -34.19 -3.23
CA LEU A 156 -31.90 -34.32 -2.78
C LEU A 156 -31.97 -34.71 -1.31
N LEU A 157 -32.57 -33.87 -0.49
CA LEU A 157 -32.83 -34.11 0.94
C LEU A 157 -34.33 -34.32 1.20
N ASN A 158 -34.69 -34.66 2.44
CA ASN A 158 -36.10 -34.75 2.82
C ASN A 158 -36.61 -33.38 3.27
N GLY A 159 -37.72 -32.92 2.70
CA GLY A 159 -38.43 -31.73 3.14
C GLY A 159 -38.97 -31.88 4.56
N GLY A 160 -39.11 -30.75 5.26
CA GLY A 160 -39.56 -30.69 6.65
C GLY A 160 -38.45 -30.93 7.68
N GLN A 161 -37.32 -31.50 7.27
CA GLN A 161 -36.17 -31.80 8.12
C GLN A 161 -35.16 -30.64 8.17
N THR A 162 -34.45 -30.53 9.29
CA THR A 162 -33.36 -29.54 9.48
C THR A 162 -31.99 -30.17 9.29
N TYR A 163 -31.12 -29.48 8.56
CA TYR A 163 -29.77 -29.93 8.26
C TYR A 163 -28.72 -28.84 8.52
N THR A 164 -27.50 -29.29 8.81
CA THR A 164 -26.29 -28.46 8.84
C THR A 164 -25.40 -28.81 7.66
N PHE A 165 -24.91 -27.79 6.97
CA PHE A 165 -24.04 -27.94 5.81
C PHE A 165 -22.62 -27.49 6.18
N VAL A 166 -21.63 -28.29 5.82
CA VAL A 166 -20.21 -27.98 5.98
C VAL A 166 -19.53 -28.07 4.64
N ALA A 167 -18.83 -27.01 4.23
CA ALA A 167 -18.07 -26.99 2.99
C ALA A 167 -16.60 -26.66 3.26
N TYR A 168 -15.71 -27.24 2.45
CA TYR A 168 -14.29 -26.89 2.49
C TYR A 168 -13.63 -26.98 1.12
N CYS A 169 -12.55 -26.21 0.97
CA CYS A 169 -11.75 -26.10 -0.23
C CYS A 169 -10.27 -25.97 0.15
N ILE A 170 -9.37 -26.36 -0.75
CA ILE A 170 -7.92 -26.12 -0.64
C ILE A 170 -7.37 -25.35 -1.85
N ASN A 171 -8.24 -24.61 -2.54
CA ASN A 171 -7.96 -23.88 -3.78
C ASN A 171 -7.36 -24.76 -4.91
N THR A 172 -7.92 -25.96 -5.08
CA THR A 172 -7.53 -26.90 -6.14
C THR A 172 -8.54 -26.90 -7.28
N ASN A 173 -8.09 -27.21 -8.50
CA ASN A 173 -8.95 -27.45 -9.66
C ASN A 173 -9.23 -28.95 -9.89
N THR A 174 -8.77 -29.82 -8.99
CA THR A 174 -8.85 -31.27 -9.11
C THR A 174 -9.60 -31.86 -7.92
N ILE A 175 -10.78 -32.45 -8.15
CA ILE A 175 -11.62 -33.07 -7.11
C ILE A 175 -10.85 -34.11 -6.29
N ALA A 176 -10.04 -34.95 -6.94
CA ALA A 176 -9.27 -36.00 -6.27
C ALA A 176 -8.21 -35.47 -5.28
N SER A 177 -7.87 -34.18 -5.35
CA SER A 177 -6.96 -33.55 -4.40
C SER A 177 -7.67 -33.04 -3.14
N LEU A 178 -9.01 -33.05 -3.11
CA LEU A 178 -9.75 -32.65 -1.91
C LEU A 178 -9.44 -33.63 -0.76
N PRO A 179 -9.09 -33.12 0.43
CA PRO A 179 -8.84 -33.96 1.60
C PRO A 179 -10.03 -34.89 1.90
N ALA A 180 -9.76 -36.12 2.32
CA ALA A 180 -10.81 -37.04 2.75
C ALA A 180 -11.25 -36.75 4.20
N VAL A 181 -12.55 -36.91 4.49
CA VAL A 181 -13.08 -36.75 5.85
C VAL A 181 -12.96 -38.06 6.62
N THR A 182 -12.30 -38.01 7.77
CA THR A 182 -12.21 -39.12 8.72
C THR A 182 -13.35 -39.04 9.73
N ASN A 183 -13.83 -40.19 10.23
CA ASN A 183 -14.90 -40.27 11.25
C ASN A 183 -16.19 -39.49 10.89
N LYS A 184 -16.51 -39.45 9.59
CA LYS A 184 -17.61 -38.64 9.04
C LYS A 184 -19.00 -39.00 9.55
N ASN A 185 -19.18 -40.12 10.26
CA ASN A 185 -20.49 -40.60 10.74
C ASN A 185 -21.25 -39.57 11.58
N THR A 186 -20.53 -38.70 12.30
CA THR A 186 -21.11 -37.58 13.06
C THR A 186 -20.33 -36.31 12.81
N LEU A 187 -21.00 -35.15 12.83
CA LEU A 187 -20.36 -33.85 12.69
C LEU A 187 -19.31 -33.62 13.79
N ALA A 188 -19.63 -34.05 15.02
CA ALA A 188 -18.74 -33.97 16.18
C ALA A 188 -17.44 -34.77 16.02
N GLY A 189 -17.49 -35.91 15.33
CA GLY A 189 -16.30 -36.75 15.08
C GLY A 189 -15.55 -36.42 13.79
N ALA A 190 -16.16 -35.68 12.87
CA ALA A 190 -15.64 -35.49 11.52
C ALA A 190 -14.41 -34.57 11.48
N THR A 191 -13.29 -35.09 10.97
CA THR A 191 -12.02 -34.35 10.85
C THR A 191 -11.40 -34.44 9.47
N LEU A 192 -10.61 -33.44 9.12
CA LEU A 192 -9.62 -33.49 8.06
C LEU A 192 -8.24 -33.60 8.69
N ASN A 193 -7.40 -34.52 8.23
CA ASN A 193 -6.08 -34.75 8.80
C ASN A 193 -4.97 -34.40 7.80
N ASP A 194 -3.83 -33.97 8.32
CA ASP A 194 -2.59 -33.74 7.56
C ASP A 194 -2.70 -32.76 6.38
N ILE A 195 -3.59 -31.76 6.51
CA ILE A 195 -3.73 -30.66 5.56
C ILE A 195 -2.39 -29.92 5.45
N ALA A 196 -1.90 -29.75 4.23
CA ALA A 196 -0.62 -29.08 4.00
C ALA A 196 -0.68 -27.61 4.44
N GLY A 197 0.32 -27.16 5.19
CA GLY A 197 0.38 -25.80 5.74
C GLY A 197 0.47 -24.68 4.69
N ASN A 198 0.91 -25.03 3.48
CA ASN A 198 0.97 -24.14 2.32
C ASN A 198 -0.28 -24.22 1.42
N SER A 199 -1.26 -25.08 1.75
CA SER A 199 -2.53 -25.12 1.03
C SER A 199 -3.42 -23.96 1.46
N ASP A 200 -4.18 -23.40 0.52
CA ASP A 200 -5.14 -22.34 0.85
C ASP A 200 -6.44 -22.96 1.37
N PHE A 201 -6.40 -23.50 2.60
CA PHE A 201 -7.53 -24.16 3.23
C PHE A 201 -8.62 -23.14 3.60
N MET A 202 -9.84 -23.40 3.13
CA MET A 202 -11.00 -22.57 3.39
C MET A 202 -12.17 -23.41 3.91
N TYR A 203 -12.97 -22.84 4.79
CA TYR A 203 -14.03 -23.53 5.53
C TYR A 203 -15.32 -22.72 5.58
N PHE A 204 -16.45 -23.41 5.52
CA PHE A 204 -17.77 -22.85 5.76
C PHE A 204 -18.62 -23.85 6.55
N LYS A 205 -19.45 -23.30 7.44
CA LYS A 205 -20.52 -24.03 8.11
C LYS A 205 -21.77 -23.16 8.13
N SER A 206 -22.90 -23.72 7.75
CA SER A 206 -24.19 -23.05 7.86
C SER A 206 -24.71 -23.09 9.29
N ALA A 207 -25.59 -22.14 9.63
CA ALA A 207 -26.57 -22.39 10.69
C ALA A 207 -27.48 -23.58 10.28
N PRO A 208 -28.17 -24.25 11.22
CA PRO A 208 -29.16 -25.26 10.88
C PRO A 208 -30.26 -24.66 9.99
N ILE A 209 -30.57 -25.31 8.86
CA ILE A 209 -31.55 -24.85 7.86
C ILE A 209 -32.64 -25.91 7.73
N GLN A 210 -33.91 -25.52 7.88
CA GLN A 210 -35.04 -26.39 7.59
C GLN A 210 -35.30 -26.42 6.08
N MET A 211 -35.48 -27.62 5.52
CA MET A 211 -35.72 -27.79 4.09
C MET A 211 -37.21 -27.67 3.75
N GLU A 212 -37.51 -26.94 2.70
CA GLU A 212 -38.85 -26.91 2.11
C GLU A 212 -39.00 -28.02 1.06
N GLY A 213 -39.99 -28.89 1.24
CA GLY A 213 -40.26 -30.01 0.33
C GLY A 213 -40.98 -29.55 -0.94
N GLY A 214 -40.62 -30.13 -2.08
CA GLY A 214 -41.27 -29.81 -3.36
C GLY A 214 -40.80 -28.52 -4.03
N THR A 215 -39.83 -27.80 -3.43
CA THR A 215 -39.25 -26.56 -3.97
C THR A 215 -37.71 -26.63 -4.01
N ASN A 216 -37.10 -25.66 -4.72
CA ASN A 216 -35.65 -25.46 -4.70
C ASN A 216 -35.26 -24.72 -3.42
N ASN A 217 -34.27 -25.25 -2.71
CA ASN A 217 -33.70 -24.64 -1.51
C ASN A 217 -32.30 -24.09 -1.86
N TYR A 218 -32.06 -22.80 -1.61
CA TYR A 218 -30.80 -22.16 -1.96
C TYR A 218 -29.85 -22.09 -0.76
N LEU A 219 -28.63 -22.60 -0.93
CA LEU A 219 -27.57 -22.51 0.07
C LEU A 219 -26.53 -21.49 -0.36
N ASP A 220 -26.46 -20.38 0.38
CA ASP A 220 -25.43 -19.36 0.20
C ASP A 220 -24.13 -19.81 0.89
N ILE A 221 -23.05 -19.92 0.12
CA ILE A 221 -21.73 -20.30 0.64
C ILE A 221 -20.74 -19.16 0.51
N VAL A 222 -20.14 -18.76 1.64
CA VAL A 222 -18.95 -17.91 1.70
C VAL A 222 -17.87 -18.69 2.45
N LEU A 223 -16.82 -19.10 1.74
CA LEU A 223 -15.71 -19.84 2.36
C LEU A 223 -14.76 -18.87 3.09
N LYS A 224 -14.42 -19.16 4.34
CA LYS A 224 -13.43 -18.39 5.10
C LYS A 224 -12.04 -18.98 4.94
N HIS A 225 -11.06 -18.15 4.59
CA HIS A 225 -9.65 -18.55 4.58
C HIS A 225 -9.18 -18.79 6.02
N MET A 226 -8.60 -19.96 6.28
CA MET A 226 -8.24 -20.39 7.64
C MET A 226 -6.74 -20.20 7.93
N PHE A 227 -5.91 -20.10 6.89
CA PHE A 227 -4.50 -19.73 6.98
C PHE A 227 -4.28 -18.32 6.44
N SER A 228 -3.16 -17.72 6.81
CA SER A 228 -2.83 -16.35 6.37
C SER A 228 -2.23 -16.36 4.98
N GLN A 229 -2.55 -15.34 4.18
CA GLN A 229 -1.87 -15.08 2.91
C GLN A 229 -1.00 -13.84 3.07
N ILE A 230 0.29 -13.92 2.74
CA ILE A 230 1.22 -12.79 2.84
C ILE A 230 1.85 -12.55 1.48
N THR A 231 1.59 -11.37 0.92
CA THR A 231 2.31 -10.89 -0.26
C THR A 231 3.54 -10.13 0.22
N THR A 232 4.72 -10.72 0.02
CA THR A 232 5.99 -10.11 0.40
C THR A 232 6.60 -9.41 -0.81
N THR A 233 7.00 -8.16 -0.65
CA THR A 233 7.65 -7.35 -1.70
C THR A 233 9.01 -6.89 -1.21
N LEU A 234 10.07 -7.12 -1.99
CA LEU A 234 11.39 -6.53 -1.77
C LEU A 234 11.62 -5.44 -2.83
N ASP A 235 11.87 -4.21 -2.41
CA ASP A 235 12.10 -3.06 -3.29
C ASP A 235 13.45 -2.38 -2.99
N ALA A 236 14.33 -2.37 -3.98
CA ALA A 236 15.64 -1.73 -3.98
C ALA A 236 15.71 -0.49 -4.90
N SER A 237 14.59 -0.05 -5.47
CA SER A 237 14.53 1.02 -6.49
C SER A 237 15.23 2.31 -6.06
N GLN A 238 15.12 2.70 -4.79
CA GLN A 238 15.76 3.92 -4.24
C GLN A 238 17.28 3.85 -4.20
N THR A 239 17.87 2.67 -4.33
CA THR A 239 19.31 2.45 -4.19
C THR A 239 20.06 2.43 -5.52
N GLY A 240 19.34 2.28 -6.64
CA GLY A 240 19.92 2.01 -7.96
C GLY A 240 20.47 0.58 -8.14
N TYR A 241 20.47 -0.26 -7.11
CA TYR A 241 20.88 -1.66 -7.22
C TYR A 241 19.79 -2.55 -7.83
N LYS A 242 20.22 -3.63 -8.48
CA LYS A 242 19.34 -4.74 -8.88
C LYS A 242 19.42 -5.89 -7.89
N ILE A 243 18.32 -6.64 -7.77
CA ILE A 243 18.21 -7.80 -6.87
C ILE A 243 18.70 -9.04 -7.63
N HIS A 244 19.91 -9.52 -7.31
CA HIS A 244 20.51 -10.69 -7.99
C HIS A 244 20.03 -12.01 -7.43
N THR A 245 20.03 -12.13 -6.10
CA THR A 245 19.57 -13.31 -5.40
C THR A 245 18.91 -12.88 -4.10
N ILE A 246 17.82 -13.54 -3.76
CA ILE A 246 17.22 -13.49 -2.43
C ILE A 246 16.80 -14.90 -2.04
N ASP A 247 17.18 -15.28 -0.83
CA ASP A 247 16.65 -16.44 -0.13
C ASP A 247 16.02 -15.95 1.17
N ALA A 248 14.72 -16.19 1.34
CA ALA A 248 13.95 -15.69 2.45
C ALA A 248 12.83 -16.65 2.86
N GLY A 249 12.36 -16.53 4.10
CA GLY A 249 11.29 -17.36 4.64
C GLY A 249 10.58 -16.74 5.84
N ILE A 250 9.41 -17.29 6.16
CA ILE A 250 8.57 -16.88 7.29
C ILE A 250 8.43 -18.05 8.28
N THR A 251 8.69 -17.77 9.55
CA THR A 251 8.51 -18.71 10.67
C THR A 251 7.67 -18.08 11.78
N PRO A 252 7.01 -18.86 12.66
CA PRO A 252 6.78 -20.29 12.50
C PRO A 252 5.76 -20.55 11.40
N HIS A 253 5.98 -21.64 10.67
CA HIS A 253 5.02 -22.22 9.75
C HIS A 253 4.82 -23.69 10.14
N TYR A 254 3.59 -24.14 10.29
CA TYR A 254 3.31 -25.55 10.54
C TYR A 254 3.00 -26.22 9.21
N ASN A 255 3.81 -27.20 8.82
CA ASN A 255 3.68 -27.89 7.54
C ASN A 255 2.39 -28.73 7.46
N LYS A 256 1.77 -29.03 8.61
CA LYS A 256 0.57 -29.86 8.71
C LYS A 256 -0.47 -29.26 9.67
N ALA A 257 -1.74 -29.48 9.34
CA ALA A 257 -2.86 -29.11 10.19
C ALA A 257 -3.96 -30.19 10.18
N ASN A 258 -4.57 -30.41 11.33
CA ASN A 258 -5.81 -31.18 11.46
C ASN A 258 -6.96 -30.21 11.71
N ILE A 259 -8.08 -30.40 11.03
CA ILE A 259 -9.24 -29.52 11.08
C ILE A 259 -10.45 -30.28 11.62
N GLN A 260 -11.08 -29.74 12.65
CA GLN A 260 -12.36 -30.23 13.15
C GLN A 260 -13.50 -29.60 12.34
N LEU A 261 -14.38 -30.42 11.76
CA LEU A 261 -15.46 -29.89 10.90
C LEU A 261 -16.62 -29.27 11.68
N THR A 262 -16.69 -29.43 13.00
CA THR A 262 -17.73 -28.82 13.85
C THR A 262 -17.68 -27.30 13.84
N ASP A 263 -16.48 -26.73 13.79
CA ASP A 263 -16.23 -25.30 13.99
C ASP A 263 -15.04 -24.76 13.18
N GLY A 264 -14.35 -25.62 12.42
CA GLY A 264 -13.12 -25.26 11.71
C GLY A 264 -11.90 -25.16 12.63
N GLY A 265 -11.97 -25.66 13.86
CA GLY A 265 -10.87 -25.66 14.82
C GLY A 265 -9.63 -26.34 14.26
N ILE A 266 -8.47 -25.69 14.42
CA ILE A 266 -7.19 -26.12 13.81
C ILE A 266 -6.24 -26.61 14.90
N THR A 267 -5.77 -27.86 14.76
CA THR A 267 -4.60 -28.37 15.49
C THR A 267 -3.40 -28.35 14.55
N ARG A 268 -2.34 -27.63 14.94
CA ARG A 268 -1.15 -27.42 14.10
C ARG A 268 -0.03 -28.38 14.49
N ASN A 269 0.54 -29.04 13.49
CA ASN A 269 1.54 -30.09 13.64
C ASN A 269 2.75 -29.82 12.72
N ASP A 270 3.88 -30.49 12.99
CA ASP A 270 5.09 -30.42 12.17
C ASP A 270 5.62 -28.98 11.95
N PRO A 271 6.25 -28.38 12.98
CA PRO A 271 6.79 -27.02 12.88
C PRO A 271 7.94 -26.95 11.86
N GLY A 272 7.92 -25.90 11.04
CA GLY A 272 8.86 -25.65 9.97
C GLY A 272 8.89 -24.18 9.54
N ASN A 273 9.24 -23.96 8.26
CA ASN A 273 9.41 -22.65 7.63
C ASN A 273 8.69 -22.66 6.27
N THR A 274 8.06 -21.53 5.91
CA THR A 274 7.55 -21.34 4.55
C THR A 274 8.49 -20.44 3.76
N PRO A 275 9.13 -20.93 2.68
CA PRO A 275 10.01 -20.12 1.87
C PRO A 275 9.21 -19.07 1.08
N VAL A 276 9.79 -17.89 0.91
CA VAL A 276 9.26 -16.83 0.03
C VAL A 276 10.01 -16.90 -1.29
N SER A 277 9.45 -17.65 -2.24
CA SER A 277 10.11 -17.99 -3.50
C SER A 277 9.93 -16.90 -4.55
N PHE A 278 10.83 -15.91 -4.55
CA PHE A 278 10.86 -14.88 -5.58
C PHE A 278 11.34 -15.44 -6.93
N THR A 279 10.63 -15.13 -8.01
CA THR A 279 11.07 -15.45 -9.37
C THR A 279 12.06 -14.40 -9.84
N LEU A 280 13.30 -14.81 -10.09
CA LEU A 280 14.35 -13.95 -10.63
C LEU A 280 14.83 -14.48 -11.99
N PRO A 281 15.28 -13.60 -12.90
CA PRO A 281 15.93 -14.02 -14.13
C PRO A 281 17.16 -14.87 -13.84
N THR A 282 17.47 -15.78 -14.75
CA THR A 282 18.72 -16.57 -14.73
C THR A 282 19.72 -16.02 -15.74
N GLY A 283 21.01 -16.05 -15.42
CA GLY A 283 22.09 -15.66 -16.34
C GLY A 283 22.87 -14.44 -15.89
N ASN A 284 23.73 -13.95 -16.79
CA ASN A 284 24.74 -12.93 -16.46
C ASN A 284 24.35 -11.50 -16.84
N ASP A 285 23.24 -11.29 -17.57
CA ASP A 285 22.80 -9.95 -17.96
C ASP A 285 22.06 -9.26 -16.80
N ILE A 286 22.76 -8.32 -16.15
CA ILE A 286 22.22 -7.58 -15.00
C ILE A 286 20.97 -6.77 -15.34
N ASN A 287 20.82 -6.34 -16.60
CA ASN A 287 19.75 -5.42 -16.98
C ASN A 287 18.38 -6.10 -16.94
N LEU A 288 18.37 -7.44 -16.98
CA LEU A 288 17.17 -8.25 -16.79
C LEU A 288 16.75 -8.32 -15.33
N TYR A 289 17.68 -8.15 -14.38
CA TYR A 289 17.36 -8.27 -12.96
C TYR A 289 16.53 -7.06 -12.50
N PRO A 290 15.45 -7.31 -11.74
CA PRO A 290 14.55 -6.27 -11.32
C PRO A 290 15.12 -5.48 -10.12
N ALA A 291 14.63 -4.25 -9.97
CA ALA A 291 14.84 -3.47 -8.75
C ALA A 291 13.79 -3.77 -7.68
N SER A 292 12.71 -4.48 -8.02
CA SER A 292 11.66 -4.89 -7.09
C SER A 292 11.11 -6.26 -7.47
N VAL A 293 10.87 -7.12 -6.48
CA VAL A 293 10.28 -8.45 -6.65
C VAL A 293 9.18 -8.69 -5.61
N SER A 294 8.19 -9.50 -5.97
CA SER A 294 7.11 -9.86 -5.05
C SER A 294 6.73 -11.34 -5.18
N ASN A 295 6.31 -11.94 -4.07
CA ASN A 295 5.78 -13.29 -4.02
C ASN A 295 4.66 -13.38 -2.97
N THR A 296 3.65 -14.19 -3.25
CA THR A 296 2.58 -14.49 -2.29
C THR A 296 2.80 -15.88 -1.70
N SER A 297 2.77 -15.97 -0.37
CA SER A 297 2.94 -17.23 0.36
C SER A 297 1.74 -17.47 1.30
N ILE A 298 1.38 -18.73 1.51
CA ILE A 298 0.44 -19.13 2.56
C ILE A 298 1.23 -19.47 3.83
N VAL A 299 0.76 -18.95 4.95
CA VAL A 299 1.39 -19.11 6.26
C VAL A 299 0.38 -19.73 7.23
N ASN A 300 0.60 -20.99 7.59
CA ASN A 300 -0.07 -21.65 8.69
C ASN A 300 0.68 -21.36 10.00
N ASN A 301 0.29 -20.31 10.70
CA ASN A 301 0.87 -19.92 11.97
C ASN A 301 -0.16 -19.99 13.11
N ASP A 302 0.30 -20.08 14.36
CA ASP A 302 -0.58 -19.98 15.53
C ASP A 302 -0.77 -18.52 15.96
N VAL A 303 -1.96 -18.17 16.44
CA VAL A 303 -2.29 -16.81 16.92
C VAL A 303 -1.44 -16.38 18.12
N ASN A 304 -0.96 -17.34 18.91
CA ASN A 304 -0.15 -17.07 20.10
C ASN A 304 1.35 -16.89 19.77
N ASN A 305 1.76 -17.21 18.54
CA ASN A 305 3.16 -17.14 18.13
C ASN A 305 3.44 -15.85 17.37
N ASN A 306 4.61 -15.29 17.65
CA ASN A 306 5.17 -14.22 16.85
C ASN A 306 5.85 -14.79 15.61
N GLY A 307 5.60 -14.15 14.47
CA GLY A 307 6.27 -14.38 13.21
C GLY A 307 7.68 -13.77 13.17
N VAL A 308 8.52 -14.35 12.33
CA VAL A 308 9.84 -13.86 11.96
C VAL A 308 9.97 -13.99 10.45
N PHE A 309 10.23 -12.87 9.77
CA PHE A 309 10.67 -12.87 8.38
C PHE A 309 12.19 -12.85 8.35
N THR A 310 12.79 -13.85 7.72
CA THR A 310 14.25 -13.98 7.62
C THR A 310 14.68 -13.88 6.17
N ILE A 311 15.65 -13.02 5.88
CA ILE A 311 16.40 -13.02 4.64
C ILE A 311 17.72 -13.74 4.91
N THR A 312 17.78 -15.02 4.55
CA THR A 312 18.95 -15.89 4.74
C THR A 312 20.12 -15.39 3.91
N SER A 313 19.87 -14.98 2.66
CA SER A 313 20.86 -14.33 1.83
C SER A 313 20.23 -13.30 0.90
N LEU A 314 20.89 -12.15 0.76
CA LEU A 314 20.53 -11.12 -0.19
C LEU A 314 21.79 -10.67 -0.91
N ARG A 315 21.71 -10.65 -2.23
CA ARG A 315 22.73 -10.06 -3.09
C ARG A 315 22.14 -8.98 -3.97
N LEU A 316 22.73 -7.80 -3.84
CA LEU A 316 22.45 -6.63 -4.66
C LEU A 316 23.69 -6.31 -5.49
N GLY A 317 23.52 -5.78 -6.70
CA GLY A 317 24.67 -5.42 -7.53
C GLY A 317 24.39 -4.36 -8.59
N ILE A 318 25.51 -3.81 -9.10
CA ILE A 318 25.62 -3.00 -10.31
C ILE A 318 26.81 -3.54 -11.13
N GLY A 319 26.73 -3.51 -12.47
CA GLY A 319 27.78 -4.00 -13.36
C GLY A 319 27.34 -5.11 -14.34
N ASN A 320 28.20 -5.45 -15.29
CA ASN A 320 27.88 -6.28 -16.45
C ASN A 320 27.89 -7.81 -16.22
N THR A 321 28.28 -8.30 -15.05
CA THR A 321 28.09 -9.71 -14.68
C THR A 321 27.82 -9.87 -13.19
N THR A 322 27.26 -11.01 -12.78
CA THR A 322 27.12 -11.38 -11.36
C THR A 322 28.46 -11.54 -10.63
N PHE A 323 29.63 -11.37 -11.24
CA PHE A 323 30.93 -11.45 -10.56
C PHE A 323 31.85 -10.25 -10.85
N GLN A 324 31.37 -9.26 -11.61
CA GLN A 324 32.09 -8.04 -12.00
C GLN A 324 31.25 -6.83 -11.61
N GLY A 325 31.86 -5.84 -10.95
CA GLY A 325 31.17 -4.64 -10.46
C GLY A 325 30.92 -4.64 -8.94
N ALA A 326 30.35 -3.55 -8.42
CA ALA A 326 30.11 -3.41 -6.98
C ALA A 326 28.90 -4.24 -6.55
N SER A 327 29.04 -5.00 -5.47
CA SER A 327 27.97 -5.84 -4.94
C SER A 327 27.87 -5.73 -3.42
N ILE A 328 26.65 -5.87 -2.91
CA ILE A 328 26.37 -5.92 -1.49
C ILE A 328 25.78 -7.30 -1.21
N VAL A 329 26.45 -8.05 -0.34
CA VAL A 329 26.01 -9.37 0.11
C VAL A 329 25.75 -9.30 1.60
N ASN A 330 24.52 -9.62 1.99
CA ASN A 330 24.15 -9.75 3.40
C ASN A 330 23.50 -11.10 3.64
N LYS A 331 23.61 -11.58 4.88
CA LYS A 331 23.05 -12.86 5.30
C LYS A 331 22.35 -12.70 6.65
N ASN A 332 21.34 -13.53 6.86
CA ASN A 332 20.61 -13.67 8.13
C ASN A 332 20.03 -12.36 8.69
N ILE A 333 19.39 -11.57 7.85
CA ILE A 333 18.62 -10.40 8.29
C ILE A 333 17.28 -10.89 8.82
N ARG A 334 16.89 -10.49 10.04
CA ARG A 334 15.70 -11.01 10.72
C ARG A 334 14.81 -9.88 11.21
N PHE A 335 13.54 -9.92 10.81
CA PHE A 335 12.49 -9.05 11.33
C PHE A 335 11.62 -9.88 12.25
N GLU A 336 11.74 -9.65 13.56
CA GLU A 336 11.15 -10.49 14.59
C GLU A 336 9.85 -9.92 15.13
N ASN A 337 9.12 -10.68 15.95
CA ASN A 337 7.92 -10.19 16.64
C ASN A 337 6.78 -9.74 15.71
N LEU A 338 6.71 -10.30 14.50
CA LEU A 338 5.63 -10.02 13.54
C LEU A 338 4.32 -10.66 14.00
N LYS A 339 3.32 -9.86 14.34
CA LYS A 339 1.97 -10.35 14.66
C LYS A 339 1.26 -10.74 13.37
N ILE A 340 1.10 -12.04 13.16
CA ILE A 340 0.35 -12.62 12.06
C ILE A 340 -0.87 -13.31 12.67
N VAL A 341 -2.06 -12.76 12.46
CA VAL A 341 -3.32 -13.41 12.87
C VAL A 341 -3.75 -14.39 11.76
N PRO A 342 -4.03 -15.67 12.09
CA PRO A 342 -4.50 -16.66 11.11
C PRO A 342 -5.74 -16.22 10.35
N GLY A 343 -5.81 -16.58 9.06
CA GLY A 343 -6.96 -16.27 8.20
C GLY A 343 -6.98 -14.85 7.66
N VAL A 344 -5.97 -14.02 7.98
CA VAL A 344 -5.87 -12.64 7.48
C VAL A 344 -4.93 -12.57 6.27
N LYS A 345 -5.25 -11.67 5.33
CA LYS A 345 -4.40 -11.33 4.19
C LYS A 345 -3.52 -10.11 4.48
N TYR A 346 -2.22 -10.23 4.31
CA TYR A 346 -1.22 -9.18 4.58
C TYR A 346 -0.41 -8.81 3.35
N ASN A 347 0.11 -7.58 3.39
CA ASN A 347 1.29 -7.17 2.63
C ASN A 347 2.48 -7.03 3.60
N LEU A 348 3.62 -7.58 3.21
CA LEU A 348 4.91 -7.39 3.87
C LEU A 348 5.84 -6.66 2.89
N ASN A 349 6.02 -5.35 3.08
CA ASN A 349 6.87 -4.53 2.24
C ASN A 349 8.26 -4.40 2.87
N ILE A 350 9.28 -4.79 2.12
CA ILE A 350 10.69 -4.71 2.50
C ILE A 350 11.36 -3.70 1.56
N SER A 351 11.75 -2.55 2.06
CA SER A 351 12.37 -1.48 1.26
C SER A 351 13.83 -1.30 1.65
N LEU A 352 14.72 -1.27 0.65
CA LEU A 352 16.09 -0.84 0.86
C LEU A 352 16.18 0.66 0.69
N VAL A 353 16.62 1.31 1.75
CA VAL A 353 16.61 2.76 1.86
C VAL A 353 18.05 3.25 2.00
N PRO A 354 18.52 4.16 1.12
CA PRO A 354 19.79 4.83 1.31
C PRO A 354 19.83 5.59 2.62
N ILE A 355 20.96 5.48 3.33
CA ILE A 355 21.20 6.24 4.55
C ILE A 355 21.60 7.65 4.18
N ASP A 356 20.92 8.62 4.78
CA ASP A 356 21.26 10.03 4.63
C ASP A 356 22.59 10.31 5.34
N THR A 357 23.54 10.85 4.60
CA THR A 357 24.93 11.06 5.07
C THR A 357 25.59 12.20 4.29
N TYR A 358 26.59 12.81 4.91
CA TYR A 358 27.62 13.53 4.15
C TYR A 358 28.55 12.55 3.46
N LEU A 359 29.02 12.94 2.27
CA LEU A 359 29.96 12.17 1.46
C LEU A 359 30.76 13.11 0.54
N THR A 360 31.80 12.57 -0.09
CA THR A 360 32.47 13.23 -1.21
C THR A 360 32.06 12.52 -2.49
N TYR A 361 31.46 13.23 -3.43
CA TYR A 361 31.02 12.69 -4.72
C TYR A 361 31.68 13.48 -5.85
N MET A 362 32.37 12.78 -6.76
CA MET A 362 33.21 13.38 -7.81
C MET A 362 34.21 14.43 -7.29
N GLY A 363 34.80 14.17 -6.11
CA GLY A 363 35.74 15.10 -5.46
C GLY A 363 35.11 16.32 -4.79
N ILE A 364 33.78 16.47 -4.82
CA ILE A 364 33.05 17.60 -4.26
C ILE A 364 32.31 17.19 -2.99
N PRO A 365 32.35 17.99 -1.90
CA PRO A 365 31.52 17.75 -0.72
C PRO A 365 30.02 17.75 -1.04
N ALA A 366 29.35 16.67 -0.68
CA ALA A 366 27.96 16.40 -0.98
C ALA A 366 27.18 15.90 0.24
N ALA A 367 25.87 15.97 0.15
CA ALA A 367 24.94 15.32 1.06
C ALA A 367 24.05 14.37 0.27
N ARG A 368 23.94 13.12 0.70
CA ARG A 368 22.90 12.21 0.23
C ARG A 368 21.70 12.38 1.14
N ILE A 369 20.57 12.79 0.57
CA ILE A 369 19.29 12.91 1.28
C ILE A 369 18.25 12.20 0.43
N ASN A 370 17.57 11.22 1.02
CA ASN A 370 16.59 10.36 0.36
C ASN A 370 17.10 9.76 -0.97
N GLY A 371 18.34 9.25 -0.95
CA GLY A 371 18.99 8.67 -2.14
C GLY A 371 19.50 9.68 -3.17
N GLN A 372 19.13 10.96 -3.08
CA GLN A 372 19.60 12.02 -3.96
C GLN A 372 20.88 12.65 -3.43
N ILE A 373 21.91 12.76 -4.27
CA ILE A 373 23.20 13.34 -3.90
C ILE A 373 23.23 14.80 -4.35
N TRP A 374 23.31 15.73 -3.41
CA TRP A 374 23.31 17.16 -3.64
C TRP A 374 24.66 17.77 -3.28
N MET A 375 25.15 18.73 -4.06
CA MET A 375 26.32 19.52 -3.66
C MET A 375 26.04 20.27 -2.36
N ARG A 376 27.04 20.33 -1.46
CA ARG A 376 26.93 21.17 -0.25
C ARG A 376 27.25 22.65 -0.49
N TYR A 377 27.73 23.01 -1.68
CA TYR A 377 27.97 24.39 -2.09
C TYR A 377 27.10 24.80 -3.27
N ASN A 378 26.81 26.11 -3.39
CA ASN A 378 26.23 26.68 -4.61
C ASN A 378 27.24 26.58 -5.76
N ALA A 379 26.74 26.48 -7.00
CA ALA A 379 27.59 26.55 -8.18
C ALA A 379 28.32 27.90 -8.22
N GLY A 380 29.62 27.87 -8.54
CA GLY A 380 30.47 29.07 -8.58
C GLY A 380 31.20 29.42 -7.27
N VAL A 381 31.04 28.64 -6.20
CA VAL A 381 31.90 28.77 -5.00
C VAL A 381 33.30 28.24 -5.32
N ALA A 382 34.32 29.08 -5.12
CA ALA A 382 35.72 28.75 -5.45
C ALA A 382 36.42 27.87 -4.39
N ASP A 383 36.23 28.17 -3.09
CA ASP A 383 36.78 27.37 -2.00
C ASP A 383 35.72 26.41 -1.43
N MET A 384 35.85 25.12 -1.71
CA MET A 384 34.96 24.07 -1.20
C MET A 384 35.61 23.24 -0.08
N ASN A 385 36.60 23.79 0.62
CA ASN A 385 37.21 23.13 1.77
C ASN A 385 36.32 23.28 3.02
N LEU A 386 35.81 22.15 3.53
CA LEU A 386 34.91 22.12 4.70
C LEU A 386 35.53 22.69 5.98
N SER A 387 36.85 22.70 6.10
CA SER A 387 37.54 23.20 7.31
C SER A 387 37.70 24.72 7.33
N THR A 388 37.88 25.34 6.17
CA THR A 388 38.11 26.79 6.03
C THR A 388 36.86 27.55 5.56
N ASN A 389 35.96 26.87 4.84
CA ASN A 389 34.74 27.46 4.27
C ASN A 389 33.55 26.50 4.47
N ASN A 390 33.14 26.29 5.72
CA ASN A 390 32.03 25.41 6.06
C ASN A 390 30.69 25.92 5.45
N PRO A 391 29.98 25.14 4.62
CA PRO A 391 28.75 25.58 3.96
C PRO A 391 27.56 25.73 4.92
N ASP A 392 27.68 25.21 6.14
CA ASP A 392 26.63 25.21 7.16
C ASP A 392 26.91 26.21 8.29
N GLN A 393 27.91 27.08 8.13
CA GLN A 393 28.22 28.10 9.13
C GLN A 393 27.11 29.15 9.24
N ALA A 394 26.90 29.67 10.45
CA ALA A 394 25.97 30.75 10.71
C ALA A 394 26.70 31.90 11.43
N PRO A 395 26.67 33.15 10.90
CA PRO A 395 26.03 33.58 9.66
C PRO A 395 26.76 33.07 8.39
N LEU A 396 26.06 32.96 7.27
CA LEU A 396 26.65 32.55 5.98
C LEU A 396 27.47 33.69 5.34
N PRO A 397 28.79 33.53 5.14
CA PRO A 397 29.57 34.53 4.41
C PRO A 397 29.21 34.56 2.92
N GLY A 398 29.42 35.73 2.30
CA GLY A 398 29.19 35.93 0.87
C GLY A 398 29.99 35.00 -0.04
N THR A 399 31.11 34.45 0.46
CA THR A 399 31.93 33.44 -0.24
C THR A 399 31.17 32.15 -0.54
N LEU A 400 30.07 31.88 0.17
CA LEU A 400 29.21 30.70 -0.04
C LEU A 400 28.07 30.94 -1.03
N TYR A 401 27.81 32.18 -1.44
CA TYR A 401 26.64 32.53 -2.25
C TYR A 401 26.73 31.94 -3.66
N GLY A 402 27.95 31.65 -4.12
CA GLY A 402 28.22 31.14 -5.46
C GLY A 402 28.09 32.24 -6.51
N SER A 403 27.86 31.83 -7.75
CA SER A 403 27.63 32.74 -8.87
C SER A 403 26.15 32.84 -9.22
N PHE A 404 25.81 33.91 -9.93
CA PHE A 404 24.49 34.10 -10.54
C PHE A 404 24.53 33.63 -12.00
N PHE A 405 23.47 32.95 -12.44
CA PHE A 405 23.38 32.41 -13.79
C PHE A 405 22.12 32.93 -14.49
N PHE A 406 22.25 33.29 -15.77
CA PHE A 406 21.08 33.42 -16.64
C PHE A 406 20.50 32.04 -16.93
N TRP A 407 19.19 31.98 -17.21
CA TRP A 407 18.56 30.73 -17.59
C TRP A 407 19.25 30.10 -18.81
N GLY A 408 19.55 28.80 -18.74
CA GLY A 408 20.04 28.03 -19.88
C GLY A 408 21.45 28.41 -20.34
N ILE A 409 22.25 29.10 -19.51
CA ILE A 409 23.62 29.50 -19.84
C ILE A 409 24.61 28.81 -18.90
N LYS A 410 25.69 28.27 -19.47
CA LYS A 410 26.77 27.60 -18.73
C LYS A 410 27.67 28.54 -17.96
N GLU A 411 28.06 29.64 -18.59
CA GLU A 411 28.95 30.61 -17.98
C GLU A 411 28.20 31.45 -16.94
N PRO A 412 28.77 31.65 -15.75
CA PRO A 412 28.18 32.56 -14.77
C PRO A 412 28.11 33.99 -15.31
N TYR A 413 27.27 34.79 -14.67
CA TYR A 413 27.27 36.23 -14.86
C TYR A 413 28.66 36.81 -14.58
N SER A 414 29.08 37.75 -15.42
CA SER A 414 30.26 38.59 -15.20
C SER A 414 30.03 39.97 -15.81
N ALA A 415 30.88 40.94 -15.46
CA ALA A 415 30.80 42.29 -16.04
C ALA A 415 31.00 42.30 -17.57
N SER A 416 31.74 41.32 -18.12
CA SER A 416 31.91 41.12 -19.56
C SER A 416 30.79 40.27 -20.19
N ASN A 417 29.93 39.68 -19.36
CA ASN A 417 28.87 38.74 -19.75
C ASN A 417 27.51 39.19 -19.18
N ASN A 418 27.22 40.50 -19.29
CA ASN A 418 26.13 41.19 -18.61
C ASN A 418 24.93 41.54 -19.52
N THR A 419 24.94 41.11 -20.78
CA THR A 419 23.84 41.35 -21.71
C THR A 419 22.65 40.43 -21.41
N LYS A 420 21.43 40.94 -21.56
CA LYS A 420 20.20 40.16 -21.37
C LYS A 420 20.18 38.95 -22.32
N LYS A 421 20.24 37.73 -21.79
CA LYS A 421 20.35 36.49 -22.59
C LYS A 421 19.68 35.29 -21.92
N SER A 422 19.22 34.35 -22.72
CA SER A 422 18.66 33.06 -22.27
C SER A 422 19.17 31.96 -23.19
N GLY A 423 19.39 30.78 -22.63
CA GLY A 423 19.65 29.56 -23.41
C GLY A 423 18.42 29.05 -24.14
N PRO A 424 18.61 28.09 -25.07
CA PRO A 424 17.52 27.44 -25.79
C PRO A 424 16.66 26.54 -24.89
N ALA A 425 15.55 26.04 -25.42
CA ALA A 425 14.79 24.96 -24.78
C ALA A 425 15.69 23.73 -24.55
N GLY A 426 15.51 23.05 -23.43
CA GLY A 426 16.31 21.91 -23.00
C GLY A 426 17.77 22.25 -22.69
N ALA A 427 18.10 23.54 -22.46
CA ALA A 427 19.47 23.99 -22.27
C ALA A 427 20.19 23.25 -21.15
N TRP A 428 19.58 23.09 -19.98
CA TRP A 428 20.22 22.37 -18.85
C TRP A 428 19.81 20.91 -18.74
N ASN A 429 18.58 20.59 -19.14
CA ASN A 429 18.05 19.23 -19.12
C ASN A 429 17.56 18.83 -20.52
N SER A 430 18.27 17.91 -21.17
CA SER A 430 17.86 17.34 -22.47
C SER A 430 16.89 16.15 -22.32
N GLY A 431 16.57 15.76 -21.08
CA GLY A 431 15.62 14.71 -20.74
C GLY A 431 14.26 15.27 -20.32
N THR A 432 13.67 14.70 -19.27
CA THR A 432 12.37 15.13 -18.72
C THR A 432 12.48 15.51 -17.25
N ASN A 433 11.40 16.03 -16.66
CA ASN A 433 11.33 16.33 -15.22
C ASN A 433 11.46 15.06 -14.33
N TYR A 434 11.13 13.88 -14.89
CA TYR A 434 11.14 12.58 -14.18
C TYR A 434 12.35 11.71 -14.54
N ALA A 435 12.94 11.92 -15.71
CA ALA A 435 14.14 11.26 -16.19
C ALA A 435 15.10 12.34 -16.76
N PRO A 436 15.71 13.16 -15.89
CA PRO A 436 16.59 14.24 -16.31
C PRO A 436 17.88 13.71 -16.93
N VAL A 437 18.37 14.42 -17.94
CA VAL A 437 19.64 14.15 -18.61
C VAL A 437 20.40 15.45 -18.72
N LYS A 438 21.64 15.47 -18.21
CA LYS A 438 22.49 16.66 -18.28
C LYS A 438 22.78 17.04 -19.74
N ASN A 439 22.54 18.30 -20.07
CA ASN A 439 23.00 18.86 -21.33
C ASN A 439 24.41 19.45 -21.15
N GLN A 440 25.42 18.74 -21.62
CA GLN A 440 26.84 19.08 -21.43
C GLN A 440 27.24 20.46 -22.00
N THR A 441 26.48 20.96 -22.97
CA THR A 441 26.77 22.24 -23.65
C THR A 441 26.40 23.43 -22.80
N TYR A 442 25.23 23.42 -22.15
CA TYR A 442 24.75 24.60 -21.42
C TYR A 442 24.63 24.42 -19.90
N ASP A 443 24.62 23.19 -19.36
CA ASP A 443 24.52 22.96 -17.92
C ASP A 443 25.80 23.46 -17.20
N PRO A 444 25.69 24.40 -16.26
CA PRO A 444 26.82 24.99 -15.53
C PRO A 444 27.39 24.11 -14.42
N CYS A 445 26.72 23.01 -14.06
CA CYS A 445 27.18 22.14 -12.99
C CYS A 445 28.42 21.32 -13.42
N PRO A 446 29.32 21.01 -12.47
CA PRO A 446 30.55 20.28 -12.76
C PRO A 446 30.29 18.83 -13.24
N THR A 447 31.32 18.16 -13.74
CA THR A 447 31.20 16.76 -14.21
C THR A 447 30.62 15.84 -13.13
N GLY A 448 29.63 15.03 -13.50
CA GLY A 448 28.89 14.14 -12.60
C GLY A 448 27.76 14.84 -11.84
N TYR A 449 27.56 16.13 -12.04
CA TYR A 449 26.45 16.91 -11.50
C TYR A 449 25.69 17.65 -12.58
N ARG A 450 24.42 17.93 -12.35
CA ARG A 450 23.54 18.72 -13.23
C ARG A 450 22.66 19.67 -12.44
N VAL A 451 22.00 20.59 -13.14
CA VAL A 451 20.97 21.42 -12.54
C VAL A 451 19.75 20.55 -12.20
N PRO A 452 19.27 20.54 -10.94
CA PRO A 452 18.16 19.71 -10.49
C PRO A 452 16.84 20.14 -11.12
N THR A 453 15.95 19.17 -11.33
CA THR A 453 14.58 19.45 -11.77
C THR A 453 13.71 19.90 -10.60
N THR A 454 12.55 20.47 -10.91
CA THR A 454 11.52 20.82 -9.93
C THR A 454 11.06 19.60 -9.11
N ASN A 455 10.91 18.42 -9.75
CA ASN A 455 10.54 17.20 -9.04
C ASN A 455 11.60 16.78 -8.00
N GLU A 456 12.87 17.04 -8.29
CA GLU A 456 13.95 16.71 -7.37
C GLU A 456 13.99 17.65 -6.18
N TRP A 457 13.72 18.94 -6.38
CA TRP A 457 13.50 19.88 -5.28
C TRP A 457 12.31 19.49 -4.40
N TYR A 458 11.19 19.07 -4.99
CA TYR A 458 10.04 18.60 -4.22
C TYR A 458 10.37 17.38 -3.36
N LYS A 459 11.09 16.40 -3.91
CA LYS A 459 11.57 15.25 -3.15
C LYS A 459 12.49 15.70 -2.01
N LEU A 460 13.42 16.62 -2.26
CA LEU A 460 14.28 17.12 -1.18
C LEU A 460 13.45 17.75 -0.04
N LEU A 461 12.41 18.54 -0.35
CA LEU A 461 11.53 19.14 0.65
C LEU A 461 10.68 18.11 1.41
N GLU A 462 10.15 17.10 0.71
CA GLU A 462 9.36 16.04 1.33
C GLU A 462 10.13 15.31 2.42
N TYR A 463 11.44 15.13 2.23
CA TYR A 463 12.31 14.37 3.13
C TYR A 463 13.19 15.24 4.05
N THR A 464 12.96 16.56 4.09
CA THR A 464 13.68 17.48 4.98
C THR A 464 12.73 18.31 5.86
N THR A 465 13.20 18.68 7.04
CA THR A 465 12.64 19.81 7.81
C THR A 465 13.37 21.08 7.41
N SER A 466 12.66 22.21 7.45
CA SER A 466 13.22 23.50 7.03
C SER A 466 13.36 24.45 8.21
N GLU A 467 14.49 25.13 8.34
CA GLU A 467 14.71 26.18 9.34
C GLU A 467 15.54 27.33 8.75
N ASN A 468 15.48 28.50 9.40
CA ASN A 468 16.18 29.70 8.99
C ASN A 468 17.38 29.93 9.91
N ILE A 469 18.54 30.26 9.34
CA ILE A 469 19.76 30.65 10.06
C ILE A 469 20.22 32.05 9.65
N GLY A 470 21.04 32.67 10.49
CA GLY A 470 21.59 34.00 10.24
C GLY A 470 20.54 35.12 10.31
N THR A 471 20.92 36.30 9.85
CA THR A 471 20.08 37.51 9.92
C THR A 471 19.31 37.71 8.62
N TRP A 472 17.99 37.55 8.71
CA TRP A 472 17.06 37.78 7.60
C TRP A 472 16.50 39.20 7.65
N ASP A 473 16.35 39.82 6.49
CA ASP A 473 15.66 41.10 6.37
C ASP A 473 14.14 40.91 6.58
N ALA A 474 13.52 41.83 7.31
CA ALA A 474 12.09 41.75 7.64
C ALA A 474 11.16 42.13 6.47
N ALA A 475 11.70 42.80 5.45
CA ALA A 475 10.99 43.25 4.26
C ALA A 475 11.91 43.15 3.04
N PRO A 476 11.36 43.10 1.81
CA PRO A 476 12.17 43.15 0.59
C PRO A 476 13.03 44.43 0.54
N VAL A 477 14.30 44.29 0.17
CA VAL A 477 15.25 45.40 0.02
C VAL A 477 15.77 45.41 -1.42
N ASP A 478 15.56 46.52 -2.12
CA ASP A 478 16.15 46.74 -3.44
C ASP A 478 17.61 47.22 -3.31
N PHE A 479 18.43 46.95 -4.32
CA PHE A 479 19.84 47.34 -4.41
C PHE A 479 20.72 46.84 -3.25
N GLY A 480 20.35 45.75 -2.60
CA GLY A 480 21.19 45.07 -1.63
C GLY A 480 20.41 44.21 -0.64
N GLY A 481 20.72 44.41 0.64
CA GLY A 481 20.17 43.68 1.77
C GLY A 481 21.24 43.09 2.69
N THR A 482 20.82 42.51 3.79
CA THR A 482 21.70 41.97 4.84
C THR A 482 22.39 40.69 4.36
N MET A 483 23.66 40.52 4.75
CA MET A 483 24.41 39.28 4.52
C MET A 483 24.24 38.33 5.70
N GLY A 484 24.35 37.02 5.46
CA GLY A 484 24.36 36.02 6.54
C GLY A 484 23.15 35.10 6.58
N ALA A 485 22.04 35.45 5.92
CA ALA A 485 20.83 34.64 5.91
C ALA A 485 20.99 33.34 5.12
N GLY A 486 20.43 32.26 5.66
CA GLY A 486 20.45 30.93 5.06
C GLY A 486 19.21 30.12 5.39
N LYS A 487 18.83 29.25 4.45
CA LYS A 487 17.79 28.24 4.64
C LYS A 487 18.44 26.87 4.82
N VAL A 488 18.16 26.22 5.93
CA VAL A 488 18.64 24.87 6.22
C VAL A 488 17.52 23.88 5.90
N LEU A 489 17.87 22.87 5.11
CA LEU A 489 17.06 21.70 4.78
C LEU A 489 17.70 20.47 5.44
N ARG A 490 17.20 20.10 6.62
CA ARG A 490 17.76 19.03 7.46
C ARG A 490 17.03 17.72 7.20
N SER A 491 17.75 16.64 6.97
CA SER A 491 17.14 15.33 6.72
C SER A 491 16.24 14.91 7.88
N LYS A 492 15.03 14.43 7.55
CA LYS A 492 14.10 13.83 8.52
C LYS A 492 14.59 12.47 9.05
N ARG A 493 15.44 11.76 8.28
CA ARG A 493 15.96 10.43 8.63
C ARG A 493 17.26 10.51 9.42
N ASN A 494 18.10 11.50 9.13
CA ASN A 494 19.35 11.75 9.86
C ASN A 494 19.52 13.25 10.09
N THR A 495 19.14 13.73 11.26
CA THR A 495 19.17 15.16 11.60
C THR A 495 20.57 15.77 11.63
N SER A 496 21.63 14.94 11.61
CA SER A 496 23.02 15.40 11.47
C SER A 496 23.42 15.74 10.02
N VAL A 497 22.53 15.47 9.05
CA VAL A 497 22.78 15.72 7.62
C VAL A 497 21.81 16.80 7.13
N GLN A 498 22.35 17.81 6.48
CA GLN A 498 21.56 18.95 5.98
C GLN A 498 22.18 19.54 4.71
N LEU A 499 21.36 20.31 4.00
CA LEU A 499 21.80 21.27 3.00
C LEU A 499 21.50 22.67 3.49
N THR A 500 22.47 23.56 3.36
CA THR A 500 22.30 24.98 3.68
C THR A 500 22.34 25.80 2.38
N LEU A 501 21.27 26.56 2.16
CA LEU A 501 21.04 27.38 0.97
C LEU A 501 21.18 28.86 1.33
N PRO A 502 22.23 29.54 0.87
CA PRO A 502 22.39 30.98 1.07
C PRO A 502 21.25 31.82 0.45
N VAL A 503 20.96 32.96 1.07
CA VAL A 503 19.98 33.95 0.57
C VAL A 503 20.73 35.05 -0.18
N ALA A 504 21.21 34.71 -1.37
CA ALA A 504 22.04 35.60 -2.18
C ALA A 504 21.25 36.77 -2.81
N GLY A 505 19.92 36.65 -2.88
CA GLY A 505 19.04 37.58 -3.59
C GLY A 505 18.91 37.23 -5.06
N ILE A 506 18.53 38.23 -5.85
CA ILE A 506 18.31 38.16 -7.29
C ILE A 506 19.22 39.18 -7.94
N LEU A 507 20.04 38.76 -8.90
CA LEU A 507 20.80 39.71 -9.69
C LEU A 507 19.97 40.11 -10.91
N HIS A 508 19.72 41.42 -11.06
CA HIS A 508 19.01 41.96 -12.21
C HIS A 508 20.00 42.47 -13.26
N GLY A 509 19.57 42.46 -14.52
CA GLY A 509 20.36 42.96 -15.65
C GLY A 509 20.79 44.45 -15.57
N ALA A 510 20.39 45.19 -14.52
CA ALA A 510 20.82 46.56 -14.21
C ALA A 510 22.04 46.64 -13.25
N LEU A 511 22.74 45.51 -13.03
CA LEU A 511 24.01 45.41 -12.27
C LEU A 511 23.88 45.53 -10.75
N HIS A 512 22.70 45.31 -10.18
CA HIS A 512 22.48 45.33 -8.75
C HIS A 512 21.77 44.05 -8.27
N VAL A 513 21.99 43.71 -7.01
CA VAL A 513 21.36 42.55 -6.36
C VAL A 513 20.17 43.05 -5.55
N ASP A 514 18.98 42.57 -5.87
CA ASP A 514 17.76 42.81 -5.08
C ASP A 514 17.52 41.65 -4.10
N TYR A 515 16.83 41.97 -3.01
CA TYR A 515 16.29 41.01 -2.05
C TYR A 515 17.33 40.09 -1.39
N ARG A 516 18.60 40.50 -1.33
CA ARG A 516 19.60 39.77 -0.53
C ARG A 516 19.14 39.76 0.92
N GLY A 517 19.36 38.66 1.64
CA GLY A 517 18.90 38.56 3.02
C GLY A 517 17.39 38.38 3.21
N TYR A 518 16.59 38.61 2.16
CA TYR A 518 15.13 38.45 2.17
C TYR A 518 14.65 37.23 1.38
N GLN A 519 15.11 37.05 0.13
CA GLN A 519 14.60 36.00 -0.76
C GLN A 519 15.72 35.10 -1.30
N GLY A 520 15.58 33.80 -1.09
CA GLY A 520 16.38 32.79 -1.76
C GLY A 520 15.69 32.39 -3.05
N SER A 521 16.39 32.51 -4.18
CA SER A 521 15.89 32.11 -5.50
C SER A 521 16.94 31.27 -6.22
N TYR A 522 16.53 30.06 -6.60
CA TYR A 522 17.37 29.08 -7.26
C TYR A 522 16.72 28.63 -8.54
N TRP A 523 17.49 28.49 -9.62
CA TRP A 523 16.93 27.89 -10.82
C TRP A 523 16.72 26.37 -10.65
N THR A 524 15.71 25.85 -11.36
CA THR A 524 15.52 24.42 -11.61
C THR A 524 15.69 24.13 -13.09
N SER A 525 16.08 22.94 -13.52
CA SER A 525 16.21 22.57 -14.93
C SER A 525 14.87 22.26 -15.62
N THR A 526 13.74 22.58 -15.00
CA THR A 526 12.39 22.32 -15.53
C THR A 526 11.86 23.53 -16.31
N GLU A 527 11.33 23.25 -17.50
CA GLU A 527 10.55 24.19 -18.30
C GLU A 527 9.26 23.53 -18.79
N ASP A 528 8.20 24.33 -18.92
CA ASP A 528 6.92 23.87 -19.49
C ASP A 528 7.04 23.80 -21.02
N GLY A 529 6.43 22.80 -21.65
CA GLY A 529 6.30 22.75 -23.11
C GLY A 529 5.25 23.75 -23.62
N GLY A 530 5.57 24.59 -24.62
CA GLY A 530 4.61 25.49 -25.27
C GLY A 530 5.25 26.77 -25.83
N THR A 531 4.43 27.73 -26.29
CA THR A 531 4.92 28.98 -26.92
C THR A 531 5.72 29.90 -25.99
N ASN A 532 5.59 29.74 -24.67
CA ASN A 532 6.21 30.61 -23.67
C ASN A 532 7.40 29.97 -22.92
N ASN A 533 7.59 28.64 -23.07
CA ASN A 533 8.62 27.84 -22.41
C ASN A 533 8.82 28.13 -20.90
N ASN A 534 7.80 28.45 -20.09
CA ASN A 534 7.99 28.96 -18.71
C ASN A 534 9.02 28.15 -17.90
N THR A 535 9.93 28.83 -17.18
CA THR A 535 10.93 28.14 -16.35
C THR A 535 10.51 28.10 -14.91
N HIS A 536 10.95 27.08 -14.19
CA HIS A 536 10.62 26.93 -12.78
C HIS A 536 11.79 27.38 -11.90
N ILE A 537 11.46 28.10 -10.84
CA ILE A 537 12.39 28.50 -9.79
C ILE A 537 12.01 27.82 -8.48
N PHE A 538 13.00 27.50 -7.67
CA PHE A 538 12.85 27.12 -6.27
C PHE A 538 13.10 28.36 -5.41
N SER A 539 12.12 28.76 -4.60
CA SER A 539 12.23 29.98 -3.79
C SER A 539 11.67 29.87 -2.39
N PHE A 540 12.15 30.75 -1.51
CA PHE A 540 11.74 30.83 -0.11
C PHE A 540 12.06 32.22 0.45
N ASN A 541 11.29 32.67 1.44
CA ASN A 541 11.51 33.93 2.15
C ASN A 541 10.89 33.85 3.57
N PRO A 542 11.08 34.84 4.46
CA PRO A 542 10.53 34.82 5.81
C PRO A 542 8.99 34.76 5.87
N ALA A 543 8.29 35.34 4.89
CA ALA A 543 6.82 35.34 4.83
C ALA A 543 6.24 34.01 4.32
N ASN A 544 6.99 33.29 3.49
CA ASN A 544 6.69 31.95 2.97
C ASN A 544 7.80 30.99 3.41
N PRO A 545 7.81 30.55 4.69
CA PRO A 545 8.92 29.80 5.25
C PRO A 545 9.05 28.39 4.66
N ILE A 546 7.98 27.85 4.06
CA ILE A 546 8.02 26.57 3.35
C ILE A 546 8.56 26.85 1.93
N PRO A 547 9.75 26.34 1.56
CA PRO A 547 10.23 26.53 0.20
C PRO A 547 9.27 25.90 -0.80
N ALA A 548 9.09 26.54 -1.94
CA ALA A 548 8.18 26.09 -2.98
C ALA A 548 8.82 26.33 -4.35
N THR A 549 8.36 25.57 -5.35
CA THR A 549 8.68 25.88 -6.74
C THR A 549 7.54 26.66 -7.39
N SER A 550 7.88 27.66 -8.20
CA SER A 550 6.92 28.49 -8.93
C SER A 550 7.34 28.69 -10.38
N THR A 551 6.37 28.93 -11.25
CA THR A 551 6.63 29.30 -12.65
C THR A 551 7.12 30.75 -12.74
N SER A 552 8.25 30.96 -13.40
CA SER A 552 8.78 32.25 -13.83
C SER A 552 8.36 32.48 -15.28
N ILE A 553 7.34 33.31 -15.48
CA ILE A 553 6.67 33.48 -16.77
C ILE A 553 7.32 34.51 -17.71
N THR A 554 8.28 35.35 -17.26
CA THR A 554 8.78 36.47 -18.10
C THR A 554 10.27 36.83 -18.03
N ASP A 555 11.05 36.34 -17.05
CA ASP A 555 12.33 37.02 -16.71
C ASP A 555 13.62 36.24 -16.99
N LYS A 556 13.55 35.18 -17.81
CA LYS A 556 14.70 34.29 -18.11
C LYS A 556 15.95 35.00 -18.63
N SER A 557 15.74 36.06 -19.42
CA SER A 557 16.79 36.86 -20.02
C SER A 557 17.18 38.07 -19.18
N TYR A 558 16.51 38.31 -18.05
CA TYR A 558 16.67 39.52 -17.25
C TYR A 558 17.14 39.27 -15.83
N ASN A 559 16.64 38.20 -15.20
CA ASN A 559 17.01 37.82 -13.84
C ASN A 559 18.08 36.74 -13.88
N GLN A 560 19.00 36.79 -12.93
CA GLN A 560 19.96 35.74 -12.67
C GLN A 560 19.77 35.25 -11.24
N PHE A 561 19.75 33.92 -11.09
CA PHE A 561 19.54 33.25 -9.81
C PHE A 561 20.71 32.35 -9.47
N SER A 562 20.80 31.95 -8.20
CA SER A 562 21.77 30.97 -7.74
C SER A 562 21.44 29.57 -8.26
N LEU A 563 22.43 28.68 -8.18
CA LEU A 563 22.30 27.28 -8.55
C LEU A 563 22.84 26.36 -7.47
N ARG A 564 22.13 25.25 -7.27
CA ARG A 564 22.53 24.16 -6.38
C ARG A 564 22.44 22.86 -7.19
N CYS A 565 23.57 22.20 -7.41
CA CYS A 565 23.62 21.05 -8.30
C CYS A 565 23.30 19.73 -7.58
N ILE A 566 22.78 18.77 -8.34
CA ILE A 566 22.49 17.39 -7.94
C ILE A 566 23.31 16.43 -8.81
N ALA A 567 23.67 15.24 -8.32
CA ALA A 567 24.33 14.22 -9.11
C ALA A 567 23.52 13.83 -10.36
N GLU A 568 24.21 13.54 -11.46
CA GLU A 568 23.63 13.20 -12.78
C GLU A 568 22.64 12.02 -12.71
#